data_AF-A0A1H5ZHC1-F1
#
_entry.id   AF-A0A1H5ZHC1-F1
#
_cell.length_a   1.000
_cell.length_b   1.000
_cell.length_c   1.000
_cell.angle_alpha   90.00
_cell.angle_beta   90.00
_cell.angle_gamma   90.00
#
_symmetry.space_group_name_H-M   'P 1'
#
loop_
_entity.id
_entity.type
_entity.pdbx_description
1 polymer ?
#
loop_
_entity_poly.entity_id
_entity_poly.type
_entity_poly.pdbx_seq_one_letter_code
_entity_poly.pdbx_strand_id
1 'polypeptide(L)' 'MDYRNYHNFTTHFPQAIDRMFLLRIFEPGSTMQLPDPNGNSSSVFDTVYADIAACIRSLIDEYESVISKDLT' A
#
# COMPACT_ATOMS: atom_id res chain seq x y z
N MET A 1 -3.61 -5.62 -5.03
CA MET A 1 -3.56 -4.14 -4.86
C MET A 1 -2.58 -3.60 -5.88
N ASP A 2 -3.11 -3.12 -7.00
CA ASP A 2 -2.33 -2.73 -8.18
C ASP A 2 -2.85 -1.44 -8.84
N TYR A 3 -2.23 -1.04 -9.97
CA TYR A 3 -2.67 0.14 -10.71
C TYR A 3 -4.08 -0.02 -11.30
N ARG A 4 -4.56 -1.24 -11.56
CA ARG A 4 -5.92 -1.46 -12.04
C ARG A 4 -6.92 -1.15 -10.94
N ASN A 5 -6.66 -1.58 -9.70
CA ASN A 5 -7.47 -1.18 -8.55
C ASN A 5 -7.48 0.34 -8.36
N TYR A 6 -6.30 0.97 -8.41
CA TYR A 6 -6.17 2.43 -8.28
C TYR A 6 -6.98 3.17 -9.35
N HIS A 7 -6.75 2.84 -10.63
CA HIS A 7 -7.45 3.45 -11.75
C HIS A 7 -8.97 3.23 -11.70
N ASN A 8 -9.40 2.01 -11.37
CA ASN A 8 -10.82 1.70 -11.26
C ASN A 8 -11.48 2.57 -10.19
N PHE A 9 -10.85 2.69 -9.00
CA PHE A 9 -11.41 3.51 -7.94
C PHE A 9 -11.42 5.00 -8.28
N THR A 10 -10.31 5.57 -8.77
CA THR A 10 -10.24 7.01 -9.09
C THR A 10 -11.16 7.41 -10.24
N THR A 11 -11.47 6.48 -11.15
CA THR A 11 -12.47 6.71 -12.21
C THR A 11 -13.89 6.84 -11.64
N HIS A 12 -14.24 6.01 -10.65
CA HIS A 12 -15.59 5.99 -10.07
C HIS A 12 -15.78 7.00 -8.93
N PHE A 13 -14.69 7.36 -8.24
CA PHE A 13 -14.70 8.25 -7.08
C PHE A 13 -13.60 9.33 -7.19
N PRO A 14 -13.64 10.18 -8.22
CA PRO A 14 -12.58 11.18 -8.47
C PRO A 14 -12.39 12.16 -7.32
N GLN A 15 -13.44 12.45 -6.54
CA GLN A 15 -13.40 13.33 -5.38
C GLN A 15 -12.56 12.81 -4.21
N ALA A 16 -12.18 11.53 -4.21
CA ALA A 16 -11.37 10.92 -3.16
C ALA A 16 -9.90 10.76 -3.56
N ILE A 17 -9.50 11.23 -4.75
CA ILE A 17 -8.16 11.02 -5.31
C ILE A 17 -7.06 11.63 -4.44
N ASP A 18 -7.35 12.72 -3.73
CA ASP A 18 -6.47 13.43 -2.80
C ASP A 18 -6.13 12.60 -1.55
N ARG A 19 -6.92 11.56 -1.25
CA ARG A 19 -6.78 10.71 -0.06
C ARG A 19 -6.45 9.26 -0.40
N MET A 20 -6.11 9.00 -1.67
CA MET A 20 -5.94 7.65 -2.18
C MET A 20 -4.49 7.37 -2.54
N PHE A 21 -3.99 6.22 -2.08
CA PHE A 21 -2.61 5.82 -2.30
C PHE A 21 -2.49 4.31 -2.52
N LEU A 22 -1.39 3.90 -3.14
CA LEU A 22 -0.99 2.50 -3.23
C LEU A 22 -0.31 2.10 -1.93
N LEU A 23 -0.62 0.92 -1.40
CA LEU A 23 -0.14 0.47 -0.09
C LEU A 23 1.40 0.48 0.00
N ARG A 24 2.10 0.10 -1.07
CA ARG A 24 3.57 0.03 -1.11
C ARG A 24 4.26 1.38 -1.31
N ILE A 25 3.53 2.50 -1.33
CA ILE A 25 4.14 3.84 -1.50
C ILE A 25 5.14 4.18 -0.37
N PHE A 26 4.95 3.57 0.80
CA PHE A 26 5.80 3.74 1.98
C PHE A 26 6.94 2.71 2.08
N GLU A 27 7.12 1.85 1.06
CA GLU A 27 8.13 0.80 1.06
C GLU A 27 9.21 1.09 0.00
N PRO A 28 10.26 1.86 0.32
CA PRO A 28 11.26 2.28 -0.64
C PRO A 28 12.05 1.10 -1.21
N GLY A 29 12.26 1.10 -2.54
CA GLY A 29 13.02 0.05 -3.25
C GLY A 29 12.18 -1.17 -3.67
N SER A 30 10.93 -1.26 -3.21
CA SER A 30 10.00 -2.31 -3.59
C SER A 30 9.18 -1.93 -4.83
N THR A 31 8.72 -2.94 -5.58
CA THR A 31 7.76 -2.71 -6.67
C THR A 31 6.47 -2.12 -6.11
N MET A 32 5.87 -1.14 -6.78
CA MET A 32 4.70 -0.42 -6.26
C MET A 32 3.42 -1.29 -6.12
N GLN A 33 3.37 -2.42 -6.82
CA GLN A 33 2.21 -3.31 -6.84
C GLN A 33 2.42 -4.51 -5.92
N LEU A 34 1.31 -5.00 -5.35
CA LEU A 34 1.26 -6.32 -4.74
C LEU A 34 0.77 -7.33 -5.78
N PRO A 35 1.46 -8.48 -5.94
CA PRO A 35 0.98 -9.53 -6.81
C PRO A 35 -0.40 -10.03 -6.34
N ASP A 36 -1.26 -10.37 -7.30
CA ASP A 36 -2.56 -10.96 -6.98
C ASP A 36 -2.37 -12.45 -6.67
N PRO A 37 -2.60 -12.90 -5.42
CA PRO A 37 -2.39 -14.30 -5.08
C PRO A 37 -3.53 -15.20 -5.60
N ASN A 38 -4.64 -14.64 -6.08
CA ASN A 38 -5.78 -15.43 -6.55
C ASN A 38 -5.37 -16.36 -7.71
N GLY A 39 -5.69 -17.65 -7.58
CA GLY A 39 -5.32 -18.68 -8.56
C GLY A 39 -3.86 -19.13 -8.53
N ASN A 40 -3.04 -18.63 -7.60
CA ASN A 40 -1.64 -19.03 -7.41
C ASN A 40 -1.46 -20.03 -6.24
N SER A 41 -0.24 -20.51 -6.05
CA SER A 41 0.12 -21.41 -4.94
C SER A 41 0.10 -20.71 -3.58
N SER A 42 -0.04 -21.49 -2.50
CA SER A 42 -0.04 -20.97 -1.11
C SER A 42 1.19 -20.12 -0.77
N SER A 43 2.37 -20.45 -1.32
CA SER A 43 3.60 -19.67 -1.13
C SER A 43 3.47 -18.20 -1.61
N VAL A 44 2.64 -17.95 -2.63
CA VAL A 44 2.38 -16.59 -3.12
C VAL A 44 1.50 -15.83 -2.12
N PHE A 45 0.54 -16.49 -1.48
CA PHE A 45 -0.24 -15.89 -0.39
C PHE A 45 0.64 -15.50 0.79
N ASP A 46 1.56 -16.38 1.20
CA ASP A 46 2.48 -16.10 2.31
C ASP A 46 3.36 -14.88 2.00
N THR A 47 3.85 -14.79 0.75
CA THR A 47 4.65 -13.65 0.28
C THR A 47 3.83 -12.36 0.31
N VAL A 48 2.61 -12.37 -0.24
CA VAL A 48 1.73 -11.19 -0.23
C VAL A 48 1.40 -10.75 1.20
N TYR A 49 1.18 -11.71 2.11
CA TYR A 49 0.91 -11.41 3.51
C TYR A 49 2.11 -10.74 4.20
N ALA A 50 3.33 -11.24 3.95
CA ALA A 50 4.55 -10.63 4.46
C ALA A 50 4.75 -9.21 3.92
N ASP A 51 4.54 -9.00 2.61
CA ASP A 51 4.63 -7.67 1.98
C ASP A 51 3.62 -6.68 2.59
N ILE A 52 2.36 -7.11 2.80
CA ILE A 52 1.34 -6.28 3.45
C ILE A 52 1.77 -5.91 4.88
N ALA A 53 2.28 -6.86 5.65
CA ALA A 53 2.74 -6.61 7.02
C ALA A 53 3.91 -5.62 7.05
N ALA A 54 4.84 -5.70 6.11
CA ALA A 54 5.93 -4.74 5.97
C ALA A 54 5.41 -3.33 5.65
N CYS A 55 4.48 -3.21 4.69
CA CYS A 55 3.89 -1.92 4.33
C CYS A 55 3.16 -1.25 5.49
N ILE A 56 2.41 -2.03 6.29
CA ILE A 56 1.70 -1.49 7.45
C ILE A 56 2.69 -0.95 8.49
N ARG A 57 3.81 -1.63 8.73
CA ARG A 57 4.86 -1.14 9.64
C ARG A 57 5.46 0.16 9.13
N SER A 58 5.85 0.23 7.86
CA SER A 58 6.41 1.46 7.28
C SER A 58 5.42 2.62 7.28
N LEU A 59 4.12 2.35 7.08
CA LEU A 59 3.07 3.37 7.20
C LEU A 59 2.97 3.93 8.63
N ILE A 60 3.05 3.05 9.64
CA ILE A 60 3.04 3.45 11.05
C ILE A 60 4.27 4.31 11.37
N ASP A 61 5.45 3.86 10.95
CA ASP A 61 6.72 4.59 11.16
C ASP A 61 6.67 6.01 10.54
N GLU A 62 6.17 6.12 9.31
CA GLU A 62 6.01 7.41 8.63
C GLU A 62 4.99 8.30 9.35
N TYR A 63 3.85 7.75 9.75
CA TYR A 63 2.81 8.49 10.48
C TYR A 63 3.32 9.02 11.83
N GLU A 64 4.04 8.19 12.59
CA GLU A 64 4.66 8.60 13.86
C GLU A 64 5.73 9.67 13.65
N SER A 65 6.50 9.60 12.55
CA SER A 65 7.49 10.62 12.18
C SER A 65 6.85 11.99 11.90
N VAL A 66 5.71 12.02 11.20
CA VAL A 66 4.99 13.26 10.90
C VAL A 66 4.40 13.88 12.16
N ILE A 67 3.68 13.10 12.97
CA ILE A 67 3.06 13.60 14.20
C ILE A 67 4.08 14.12 15.19
N SER A 68 5.21 13.43 15.34
CA SER A 68 6.25 13.85 16.30
C SER A 68 6.89 15.19 15.90
N LYS A 69 6.97 15.51 14.61
CA LYS A 69 7.49 16.78 14.10
C LYS A 69 6.52 17.94 14.32
N ASP A 70 5.21 17.69 14.26
CA ASP A 70 4.19 18.73 14.49
C ASP A 70 4.05 19.11 15.98
N LEU A 71 4.61 18.29 16.88
CA LEU A 71 4.60 18.52 18.33
C LEU A 71 5.85 19.26 18.86
N THR A 72 6.82 19.56 17.99
CA THR A 72 8.08 20.25 18.32
C THR A 72 8.19 21.59 17.61
#